data_AF-A0A2D5UID0-F1
#
_entry.id   AF-A0A2D5UID0-F1
#
_cell.length_a   1.000
_cell.length_b   1.000
_cell.length_c   1.000
_cell.angle_alpha   90.00
_cell.angle_beta   90.00
_cell.angle_gamma   90.00
#
_symmetry.space_group_name_H-M   'P 1'
#
loop_
_entity.id
_entity.type
_entity.pdbx_description
1 polymer ?
#
loop_
_entity_poly.entity_id
_entity_poly.type
_entity_poly.pdbx_seq_one_letter_code
_entity_poly.pdbx_strand_id
1 'polypeptide(L)'
;MIFQKNLKSFDVMKNRVLATCVIVLILLSSCSNLMLFTKETRDNLNKNHQEVNKVQFYNSDKIVLKRNLTKDETQVAKGVIVFENGQYFEEIIIPKRTKGVVTKKGSEYLRVAFEEGDKRDLRSTCGNKILVQ
;
A
#
# COMPACT_ATOMS: atom_id res chain seq x y z
N MET A 1 4.27 8.21 -60.03
CA MET A 1 4.67 7.30 -58.92
C MET A 1 4.71 7.95 -57.53
N ILE A 2 4.47 9.27 -57.38
CA ILE A 2 4.57 10.00 -56.09
C ILE A 2 3.32 9.84 -55.20
N PHE A 3 2.12 9.73 -55.79
CA PHE A 3 0.86 9.62 -55.07
C PHE A 3 0.74 8.33 -54.23
N GLN A 4 1.22 7.21 -54.77
CA GLN A 4 1.22 5.90 -54.08
C GLN A 4 2.16 5.85 -52.86
N LYS A 5 3.22 6.67 -52.83
CA LYS A 5 4.14 6.74 -51.68
C LYS A 5 3.52 7.46 -50.47
N ASN A 6 2.71 8.48 -50.72
CA ASN A 6 2.02 9.23 -49.66
C ASN A 6 0.90 8.40 -48.99
N LEU A 7 0.16 7.60 -49.76
CA LEU A 7 -0.85 6.67 -49.20
C LEU A 7 -0.20 5.61 -48.29
N LYS A 8 0.89 4.97 -48.73
CA LYS A 8 1.62 4.00 -47.90
C LYS A 8 2.20 4.62 -46.63
N SER A 9 2.72 5.85 -46.71
CA SER A 9 3.25 6.57 -45.54
C SER A 9 2.15 6.93 -44.54
N PHE A 10 0.96 7.27 -45.03
CA PHE A 10 -0.21 7.56 -44.20
C PHE A 10 -0.73 6.30 -43.51
N ASP A 11 -0.81 5.17 -44.22
CA ASP A 11 -1.20 3.88 -43.65
C ASP A 11 -0.19 3.39 -42.59
N VAL A 12 1.11 3.53 -42.82
CA VAL A 12 2.15 3.18 -41.83
C VAL A 12 2.04 4.05 -40.56
N MET A 13 1.80 5.36 -40.71
CA MET A 13 1.66 6.27 -39.56
C MET A 13 0.39 5.96 -38.75
N LYS A 14 -0.72 5.64 -39.42
CA LYS A 14 -1.98 5.22 -38.80
C LYS A 14 -1.84 3.88 -38.07
N ASN A 15 -1.08 2.93 -38.63
CA ASN A 15 -0.78 1.65 -38.00
C ASN A 15 0.14 1.80 -36.77
N ARG A 16 1.09 2.75 -36.78
CA ARG A 16 1.95 3.06 -35.62
C ARG A 16 1.17 3.75 -34.50
N VAL A 17 0.27 4.68 -34.83
CA VAL A 17 -0.63 5.31 -33.85
C VAL A 17 -1.58 4.27 -33.26
N LEU A 18 -2.17 3.40 -34.09
CA LEU A 18 -3.04 2.31 -33.63
C LEU A 18 -2.29 1.34 -32.70
N ALA A 19 -1.07 0.92 -33.06
CA ALA A 19 -0.24 0.06 -32.21
C ALA A 19 0.12 0.72 -30.88
N THR A 20 0.38 2.02 -30.87
CA THR A 20 0.67 2.79 -29.64
C THR A 20 -0.56 2.86 -28.74
N CYS A 21 -1.74 3.10 -29.30
CA CYS A 21 -3.00 3.10 -28.54
C CYS A 21 -3.31 1.73 -27.93
N VAL A 22 -3.05 0.63 -28.64
CA VAL A 22 -3.24 -0.74 -28.11
C VAL A 22 -2.33 -1.02 -26.92
N ILE A 23 -1.06 -0.59 -26.97
CA ILE A 23 -0.11 -0.75 -25.85
C ILE A 23 -0.57 0.04 -24.62
N VAL A 24 -1.04 1.28 -24.81
CA VAL A 24 -1.58 2.11 -23.72
C VAL A 24 -2.82 1.47 -23.08
N LEU A 25 -3.70 0.88 -23.88
CA LEU A 25 -4.89 0.18 -23.38
C LEU A 25 -4.55 -1.08 -22.57
N ILE A 26 -3.49 -1.82 -22.95
CA ILE A 26 -3.04 -3.00 -22.20
C ILE A 26 -2.51 -2.60 -20.81
N LEU A 27 -1.82 -1.46 -20.69
CA LEU A 27 -1.28 -0.96 -19.43
C LEU A 27 -2.35 -0.46 -18.43
N LEU A 28 -3.59 -0.19 -18.89
CA LEU A 28 -4.69 0.27 -18.04
C LEU A 28 -5.46 -0.86 -17.33
N SER A 29 -5.08 -2.13 -17.55
CA SER A 29 -5.80 -3.29 -17.02
C SER A 29 -5.44 -3.69 -15.58
N SER A 30 -4.55 -2.95 -14.88
CA SER A 30 -4.16 -3.28 -13.50
C SER A 30 -5.11 -2.71 -12.46
N CYS A 31 -6.36 -3.19 -12.46
CA CYS A 31 -7.30 -2.97 -11.36
C CYS A 31 -7.10 -4.08 -10.32
N SER A 32 -6.29 -3.81 -9.31
CA SER A 32 -6.11 -4.74 -8.19
C SER A 32 -7.19 -4.53 -7.12
N ASN A 33 -7.84 -5.61 -6.69
CA ASN A 33 -8.79 -5.56 -5.58
C ASN A 33 -8.07 -5.79 -4.26
N LEU A 34 -8.24 -4.86 -3.31
CA LEU A 34 -7.75 -5.06 -1.94
C LEU A 34 -8.65 -6.08 -1.23
N MET A 35 -8.04 -7.18 -0.78
CA MET A 35 -8.74 -8.23 -0.03
C MET A 35 -8.27 -8.25 1.42
N LEU A 36 -9.13 -8.72 2.33
CA LEU A 36 -8.76 -8.85 3.75
C LEU A 36 -7.69 -9.93 3.92
N PHE A 37 -6.66 -9.64 4.71
CA PHE A 37 -5.65 -10.63 5.05
C PHE A 37 -6.21 -11.66 6.06
N THR A 38 -6.72 -12.77 5.53
CA THR A 38 -7.23 -13.94 6.28
C THR A 38 -6.25 -15.11 6.24
N LYS A 39 -6.51 -16.16 7.04
CA LYS A 39 -5.74 -17.41 6.99
C LYS A 39 -5.77 -18.04 5.59
N GLU A 40 -6.95 -18.07 4.98
CA GLU A 40 -7.13 -18.55 3.61
C GLU A 40 -6.28 -17.76 2.61
N THR A 41 -6.32 -16.43 2.69
CA THR A 41 -5.55 -15.56 1.79
C THR A 41 -4.04 -15.79 1.95
N ARG A 42 -3.58 -15.99 3.20
CA ARG A 42 -2.20 -16.35 3.50
C ARG A 42 -1.82 -17.71 2.90
N ASP A 43 -2.66 -18.71 3.03
CA ASP A 43 -2.40 -20.04 2.48
C ASP A 43 -2.33 -19.99 0.95
N ASN A 44 -3.18 -19.19 0.31
CA ASN A 44 -3.13 -18.96 -1.13
C ASN A 44 -1.84 -18.26 -1.58
N LEU A 45 -1.39 -17.22 -0.86
CA LEU A 45 -0.11 -16.56 -1.13
C LEU A 45 1.08 -17.53 -1.02
N ASN A 46 1.09 -18.36 0.02
CA ASN A 46 2.15 -19.36 0.23
C ASN A 46 2.16 -20.43 -0.88
N LYS A 47 0.98 -20.91 -1.31
CA LYS A 47 0.84 -21.90 -2.39
C LYS A 47 1.35 -21.37 -3.74
N ASN A 48 1.15 -20.08 -4.00
CA ASN A 48 1.57 -19.44 -5.26
C ASN A 48 3.06 -19.04 -5.26
N HIS A 49 3.86 -19.46 -4.27
CA HIS A 49 5.25 -19.07 -4.09
C HIS A 49 5.49 -17.54 -4.03
N GLN A 50 4.44 -16.77 -3.75
CA GLN A 50 4.59 -15.35 -3.50
C GLN A 50 5.11 -15.20 -2.08
N GLU A 51 6.39 -14.87 -1.96
CA GLU A 51 6.95 -14.47 -0.67
C GLU A 51 6.13 -13.31 -0.13
N VAL A 52 5.55 -13.50 1.05
CA VAL A 52 4.75 -12.48 1.77
C VAL A 52 5.48 -11.13 1.84
N ASN A 53 6.82 -11.12 1.82
CA ASN A 53 7.64 -9.91 1.85
C ASN A 53 7.62 -9.12 0.53
N LYS A 54 7.21 -9.73 -0.59
CA LYS A 54 7.08 -9.10 -1.91
C LYS A 54 5.66 -8.55 -2.17
N VAL A 55 4.75 -8.74 -1.22
CA VAL A 55 3.35 -8.36 -1.33
C VAL A 55 3.13 -7.01 -0.63
N GLN A 56 2.33 -6.14 -1.24
CA GLN A 56 1.98 -4.85 -0.65
C GLN A 56 0.77 -5.00 0.28
N PHE A 57 0.93 -4.55 1.52
CA PHE A 57 -0.17 -4.52 2.50
C PHE A 57 -0.68 -3.11 2.70
N TYR A 58 -1.93 -3.01 3.16
CA TYR A 58 -2.58 -1.76 3.50
C TYR A 58 -3.37 -1.92 4.79
N ASN A 59 -3.56 -0.87 5.58
CA ASN A 59 -4.51 -0.92 6.70
C ASN A 59 -5.96 -0.83 6.20
N SER A 60 -6.84 -1.65 6.78
CA SER A 60 -8.25 -1.67 6.42
C SER A 60 -8.99 -0.40 6.84
N ASP A 61 -8.55 0.23 7.94
CA ASP A 61 -9.20 1.37 8.58
C ASP A 61 -8.17 2.32 9.18
N LYS A 62 -8.59 3.55 9.44
CA LYS A 62 -7.75 4.57 10.11
C LYS A 62 -7.20 4.01 11.42
N ILE A 63 -5.89 4.14 11.63
CA ILE A 63 -5.23 3.80 12.89
C ILE A 63 -4.87 5.11 13.58
N VAL A 64 -5.25 5.23 14.85
CA VAL A 64 -4.86 6.36 15.70
C VAL A 64 -3.95 5.80 16.77
N LEU A 65 -2.68 6.18 16.71
CA LEU A 65 -1.70 5.87 17.74
C LEU A 65 -1.73 7.01 18.75
N LYS A 66 -2.13 6.71 19.98
CA LYS A 66 -2.22 7.68 21.07
C LYS A 66 -1.31 7.26 22.21
N ARG A 67 -0.47 8.16 22.69
CA ARG A 67 0.32 7.98 23.92
C ARG A 67 0.27 9.20 24.80
N ASN A 68 0.33 8.99 26.11
CA ASN A 68 0.47 10.07 27.08
C ASN A 68 1.90 10.62 27.01
N LEU A 69 2.04 11.93 27.18
CA LEU A 69 3.31 12.62 27.28
C LEU A 69 3.43 13.30 28.63
N THR A 70 4.64 13.33 29.17
CA THR A 70 5.07 14.35 30.11
C THR A 70 5.30 15.68 29.41
N LYS A 71 5.40 16.77 30.18
CA LYS A 71 5.66 18.10 29.65
C LYS A 71 6.95 18.16 28.83
N ASP A 72 8.01 17.48 29.26
CA ASP A 72 9.30 17.51 28.56
C ASP A 72 9.24 16.70 27.24
N GLU A 73 8.49 15.61 27.22
CA GLU A 73 8.31 14.79 26.02
C GLU A 73 7.53 15.51 24.90
N THR A 74 6.79 16.57 25.22
CA THR A 74 6.11 17.40 24.20
C THR A 74 7.09 18.02 23.20
N GLN A 75 8.34 18.28 23.60
CA GLN A 75 9.34 18.92 22.75
C GLN A 75 9.92 17.98 21.67
N VAL A 76 9.77 16.67 21.86
CA VAL A 76 10.31 15.63 20.96
C VAL A 76 9.20 14.81 20.29
N ALA A 77 7.95 15.23 20.44
CA ALA A 77 6.82 14.62 19.77
C ALA A 77 6.93 14.79 18.24
N LYS A 78 6.54 13.76 17.50
CA LYS A 78 6.51 13.72 16.03
C LYS A 78 5.08 13.88 15.47
N GLY A 79 4.08 13.59 16.29
CA GLY A 79 2.65 13.71 15.99
C GLY A 79 2.04 15.01 16.50
N VAL A 80 0.71 15.06 16.48
CA VAL A 80 -0.06 16.20 16.99
C VAL A 80 -0.13 16.10 18.51
N ILE A 81 0.19 17.20 19.19
CA ILE A 81 0.10 17.29 20.65
C ILE A 81 -1.28 17.84 21.02
N VAL A 82 -2.00 17.10 21.86
CA VAL A 82 -3.33 17.45 22.35
C VAL A 82 -3.26 17.57 23.88
N PHE A 83 -3.81 18.64 24.45
CA PHE A 83 -3.93 18.80 25.90
C PHE A 83 -5.40 18.71 26.31
N GLU A 84 -5.75 17.64 27.02
CA GLU A 84 -7.12 17.36 27.45
C GLU A 84 -7.10 16.77 28.87
N ASN A 85 -8.06 17.17 29.71
CA ASN A 85 -8.20 16.67 31.09
C ASN A 85 -6.91 16.75 31.94
N GLY A 86 -6.10 17.80 31.74
CA GLY A 86 -4.86 18.01 32.48
C GLY A 86 -3.68 17.15 32.03
N GLN A 87 -3.81 16.42 30.92
CA GLN A 87 -2.77 15.54 30.37
C GLN A 87 -2.40 15.93 28.94
N TYR A 88 -1.14 15.73 28.58
CA TYR A 88 -0.67 15.84 27.20
C TYR A 88 -0.75 14.47 26.51
N PHE A 89 -1.21 14.45 25.27
CA PHE A 89 -1.24 13.29 24.42
C PHE A 89 -0.53 13.59 23.10
N GLU A 90 0.20 12.62 22.57
CA GLU A 90 0.60 12.61 21.17
C GLU A 90 -0.36 11.71 20.39
N GLU A 91 -0.88 12.23 19.28
CA GLU A 91 -1.65 11.47 18.31
C GLU A 91 -0.94 11.42 16.96
N ILE A 92 -0.74 10.21 16.45
CA ILE A 92 -0.30 9.95 15.07
C ILE A 92 -1.45 9.24 14.34
N ILE A 93 -1.92 9.85 13.26
CA ILE A 93 -3.01 9.32 12.45
C ILE A 93 -2.41 8.65 11.22
N ILE A 94 -2.65 7.35 11.08
CA ILE A 94 -2.38 6.60 9.85
C ILE A 94 -3.72 6.48 9.10
N PRO A 95 -3.90 7.18 7.97
CA PRO A 95 -5.13 7.13 7.20
C PRO A 95 -5.49 5.72 6.74
N LYS A 96 -6.77 5.47 6.42
CA LYS A 96 -7.19 4.21 5.81
C LYS A 96 -6.48 4.02 4.45
N ARG A 97 -6.12 2.78 4.08
CA ARG A 97 -5.38 2.44 2.86
C ARG A 97 -3.97 3.04 2.77
N THR A 98 -3.31 3.28 3.89
CA THR A 98 -1.87 3.53 3.93
C THR A 98 -1.11 2.24 3.65
N LYS A 99 -0.14 2.33 2.73
CA LYS A 99 0.79 1.25 2.38
C LYS A 99 1.63 0.87 3.59
N GLY A 100 1.78 -0.43 3.81
CA GLY A 100 2.69 -0.98 4.81
C GLY A 100 3.49 -2.17 4.28
N VAL A 101 4.68 -2.37 4.84
CA VAL A 101 5.61 -3.43 4.47
C VAL A 101 5.69 -4.44 5.61
N VAL A 102 5.69 -5.73 5.28
CA VAL A 102 5.87 -6.80 6.28
C VAL A 102 7.33 -6.79 6.76
N THR A 103 7.52 -6.57 8.05
CA THR A 103 8.85 -6.61 8.70
C THR A 103 9.12 -7.93 9.38
N LYS A 104 8.06 -8.63 9.83
CA LYS A 104 8.17 -9.94 10.47
C LYS A 104 6.91 -10.76 10.25
N LYS A 105 7.07 -12.09 10.15
CA LYS A 105 5.96 -13.04 10.09
C LYS A 105 6.09 -14.12 11.16
N GLY A 106 4.98 -14.49 11.78
CA GLY A 106 4.84 -15.71 12.58
C GLY A 106 3.85 -16.68 11.94
N SER A 107 3.50 -17.77 12.62
CA SER A 107 2.46 -18.71 12.16
C SER A 107 1.10 -18.02 12.00
N GLU A 108 0.68 -17.26 13.01
CA GLU A 108 -0.67 -16.68 13.10
C GLU A 108 -0.69 -15.14 13.01
N TYR A 109 0.45 -14.49 12.73
CA TYR A 109 0.54 -13.03 12.68
C TYR A 109 1.52 -12.51 11.62
N LEU A 110 1.29 -11.26 11.23
CA LEU A 110 2.25 -10.43 10.53
C LEU A 110 2.58 -9.21 11.39
N ARG A 111 3.75 -8.65 11.16
CA ARG A 111 4.10 -7.31 11.62
C ARG A 111 4.29 -6.43 10.40
N VAL A 112 3.58 -5.32 10.37
CA VAL A 112 3.52 -4.41 9.23
C VAL A 112 3.94 -3.03 9.69
N ALA A 113 4.99 -2.49 9.06
CA ALA A 113 5.44 -1.12 9.27
C ALA A 113 4.78 -0.20 8.24
N PHE A 114 4.28 0.94 8.71
CA PHE A 114 3.67 1.98 7.88
C PHE A 114 4.58 3.20 7.70
N GLU A 115 5.75 3.17 8.35
CA GLU A 115 6.83 4.14 8.26
C GLU A 115 8.17 3.41 8.37
N GLU A 116 9.25 4.03 7.92
CA GLU A 116 10.60 3.49 8.05
C GLU A 116 11.12 3.59 9.49
N GLY A 117 11.97 2.63 9.88
CA GLY A 117 12.68 2.62 11.16
C GLY A 117 12.32 1.46 12.10
N ASP A 118 13.18 1.23 13.09
CA ASP A 118 13.03 0.14 14.05
C ASP A 118 11.85 0.36 15.00
N LYS A 119 11.12 -0.72 15.32
CA LYS A 119 9.96 -0.73 16.23
C LYS A 119 8.82 0.21 15.78
N ARG A 120 8.72 0.49 14.48
CA ARG A 120 7.63 1.26 13.84
C ARG A 120 6.58 0.36 13.20
N ASP A 121 6.58 -0.92 13.57
CA ASP A 121 5.69 -1.97 13.07
C ASP A 121 4.51 -2.24 14.00
N LEU A 122 3.33 -2.42 13.41
CA LEU A 122 2.14 -2.87 14.12
C LEU A 122 1.96 -4.37 13.89
N ARG A 123 1.80 -5.12 15.00
CA ARG A 123 1.44 -6.54 14.92
C ARG A 123 -0.04 -6.67 14.58
N SER A 124 -0.34 -7.40 13.52
CA SER A 124 -1.71 -7.78 13.12
C SER A 124 -1.83 -9.30 13.06
N THR A 125 -2.91 -9.82 13.62
CA THR A 125 -3.30 -11.23 13.50
C THR A 125 -4.12 -11.43 12.23
N CYS A 126 -4.06 -12.62 11.65
CA CYS A 126 -4.92 -12.99 10.52
C CYS A 126 -6.39 -12.68 10.87
N GLY A 127 -7.10 -11.98 9.99
CA GLY A 127 -8.53 -11.67 10.13
C GLY A 127 -8.88 -10.29 10.67
N ASN A 128 -7.94 -9.50 11.23
CA ASN A 128 -8.26 -8.17 11.74
C ASN A 128 -7.26 -7.10 11.27
N LYS A 129 -7.79 -6.17 10.44
CA LYS A 129 -7.29 -4.81 10.16
C LYS A 129 -6.27 -4.60 9.04
N ILE A 130 -5.88 -5.63 8.29
CA ILE A 130 -4.93 -5.51 7.18
C ILE A 130 -5.55 -6.04 5.89
N LEU A 131 -5.37 -5.27 4.82
CA LEU A 131 -5.69 -5.60 3.45
C LEU A 131 -4.41 -5.99 2.71
N VAL A 132 -4.55 -6.82 1.69
CA VAL A 132 -3.47 -7.32 0.85
C VAL A 132 -3.83 -7.15 -0.63
N GLN A 133 -2.83 -6.87 -1.45
CA GLN A 133 -2.91 -6.67 -2.90
C GLN A 133 -1.96 -7.60 -3.63
#